data_AF-A0A970C329-F1
#
_entry.id   AF-A0A970C329-F1
#
_cell.length_a   1.000
_cell.length_b   1.000
_cell.length_c   1.000
_cell.angle_alpha   90.00
_cell.angle_beta   90.00
_cell.angle_gamma   90.00
#
_symmetry.space_group_name_H-M   'P 1'
#
loop_
_entity.id
_entity.type
_entity.pdbx_description
1 polymer ?
#
loop_
_entity_poly.entity_id
_entity_poly.type
_entity_poly.pdbx_seq_one_letter_code
_entity_poly.pdbx_strand_id
1 'polypeptide(L)'
;MKNKIVRILLSLLVLTSLLIPFQKSQFSVFADDFVPGQCLWFTGGLNPPSVLDATFTASGFQIYQERDGKKCYYPPSCIQADSDINITIENLTWNDPKNDSSLIPEKVKFTLRKMVGDRAVATSSEATADIINDTASASLMIDEEEGRYLVGVSYRKIIYNQSVVCDIKQSAPFIVSNSCNPDSCSTEPTDAEATEFDLCLTQISSNDTNAFSRCITCFNSGGIWTAIGCIPSTSEGIIYTIMRIGLVLGGGIVLVMILLGAFMLSTSKGDPKKTQDAKEIITSAIVGLLFIIFSVTLLQFIGVSVIRIPGFGQP
;
A
#
# COMPACT_ATOMS: atom_id res chain seq x y z
N MET A 1 21.63 21.26 53.66
CA MET A 1 22.02 21.09 52.24
C MET A 1 21.03 20.30 51.38
N LYS A 2 20.20 19.39 51.93
CA LYS A 2 19.17 18.64 51.15
C LYS A 2 18.06 19.50 50.50
N ASN A 3 17.65 20.62 51.10
CA ASN A 3 16.52 21.43 50.57
C ASN A 3 16.87 22.39 49.43
N LYS A 4 18.16 22.68 49.16
CA LYS A 4 18.57 23.49 47.99
C LYS A 4 18.66 22.65 46.71
N ILE A 5 19.07 21.38 46.82
CA ILE A 5 19.15 20.46 45.68
C ILE A 5 17.75 20.06 45.18
N VAL A 6 16.80 19.84 46.10
CA VAL A 6 15.40 19.51 45.73
C VAL A 6 14.69 20.69 45.04
N ARG A 7 14.96 21.95 45.45
CA ARG A 7 14.40 23.13 44.77
C ARG A 7 15.01 23.36 43.38
N ILE A 8 16.30 23.05 43.19
CA ILE A 8 16.95 23.15 41.89
C ILE A 8 16.45 22.05 40.94
N LEU A 9 16.28 20.82 41.43
CA LEU A 9 15.71 19.72 40.63
C LEU A 9 14.24 19.99 40.24
N LEU A 10 13.44 20.54 41.15
CA LEU A 10 12.03 20.88 40.87
C LEU A 10 11.90 22.07 39.91
N SER A 11 12.84 23.04 39.95
CA SER A 11 12.88 24.13 38.97
C SER A 11 13.38 23.69 37.59
N LEU A 12 14.30 22.70 37.51
CA LEU A 12 14.72 22.14 36.22
C LEU A 12 13.61 21.32 35.55
N LEU A 13 12.83 20.55 36.33
CA LEU A 13 11.68 19.78 35.82
C LEU A 13 10.54 20.67 35.30
N VAL A 14 10.32 21.84 35.92
CA VAL A 14 9.32 22.81 35.45
C VAL A 14 9.82 23.58 34.21
N LEU A 15 11.13 23.84 34.09
CA LEU A 15 11.69 24.50 32.90
C LEU A 15 11.74 23.60 31.65
N THR A 16 11.91 22.28 31.81
CA THR A 16 11.82 21.32 30.69
C THR A 16 10.39 21.04 30.22
N SER A 17 9.38 21.48 30.99
CA SER A 17 7.96 21.30 30.68
C SER A 17 7.33 22.51 29.96
N LEU A 18 8.08 23.60 29.78
CA LEU A 18 7.58 24.89 29.25
C LEU A 18 8.04 25.22 27.81
N LEU A 19 8.74 24.30 27.14
CA LEU A 19 9.15 24.45 25.74
C LEU A 19 8.88 23.18 24.92
N ILE A 20 7.73 22.55 25.16
CA ILE A 20 7.20 21.58 24.21
C ILE A 20 6.19 22.33 23.34
N PRO A 21 6.34 22.39 22.01
CA PRO A 21 5.26 22.81 21.13
C PRO A 21 4.16 21.73 21.15
N PHE A 22 3.43 21.65 22.27
CA PHE A 22 2.45 20.60 22.59
C PHE A 22 1.10 20.77 21.87
N GLN A 23 0.98 21.77 20.98
CA GLN A 23 -0.24 22.00 20.20
C GLN A 23 -0.17 21.49 18.76
N LYS A 24 1.02 21.15 18.24
CA LYS A 24 1.14 20.63 16.87
C LYS A 24 1.10 19.09 16.81
N SER A 25 1.51 18.41 17.89
CA SER A 25 1.63 16.94 17.93
C SER A 25 0.37 16.19 18.39
N GLN A 26 -0.57 16.84 19.08
CA GLN A 26 -1.86 16.21 19.41
C GLN A 26 -2.80 16.16 18.19
N PHE A 27 -2.66 17.11 17.25
CA PHE A 27 -3.47 17.11 16.02
C PHE A 27 -3.10 15.96 15.07
N SER A 28 -1.83 15.56 15.04
CA SER A 28 -1.37 14.45 14.20
C SER A 28 -1.74 13.07 14.77
N VAL A 29 -1.90 12.95 16.09
CA VAL A 29 -2.20 11.66 16.74
C VAL A 29 -3.67 11.25 16.62
N PHE A 30 -4.60 12.20 16.43
CA PHE A 30 -6.02 11.89 16.16
C PHE A 30 -6.35 11.68 14.67
N ALA A 31 -5.39 11.91 13.77
CA ALA A 31 -5.58 11.71 12.33
C ALA A 31 -5.51 10.22 11.91
N ASP A 32 -4.99 9.35 12.77
CA ASP A 32 -4.80 7.93 12.48
C ASP A 32 -6.07 7.07 12.75
N ASP A 33 -7.10 7.63 13.40
CA ASP A 33 -8.42 6.99 13.63
C ASP A 33 -9.51 7.51 12.64
N PHE A 34 -9.10 8.15 11.55
CA PHE A 34 -10.00 8.75 10.58
C PHE A 34 -10.61 7.68 9.66
N VAL A 35 -11.95 7.59 9.61
CA VAL A 35 -12.63 6.86 8.52
C VAL A 35 -12.48 7.72 7.26
N PRO A 36 -11.78 7.25 6.22
CA PRO A 36 -11.55 8.05 5.02
C PRO A 36 -12.87 8.58 4.43
N GLY A 37 -12.92 9.86 4.07
CA GLY A 37 -14.06 10.48 3.38
C GLY A 37 -15.10 11.18 4.26
N GLN A 38 -15.00 11.12 5.60
CA GLN A 38 -15.96 11.76 6.50
C GLN A 38 -15.54 13.17 6.91
N CYS A 39 -16.47 14.13 6.87
CA CYS A 39 -16.22 15.45 7.43
C CYS A 39 -16.35 15.45 8.96
N LEU A 40 -15.49 16.22 9.64
CA LEU A 40 -15.47 16.37 11.09
C LEU A 40 -15.57 17.84 11.52
N TRP A 41 -16.36 18.10 12.55
CA TRP A 41 -16.44 19.39 13.24
C TRP A 41 -15.53 19.39 14.47
N PHE A 42 -14.63 20.37 14.53
CA PHE A 42 -13.81 20.66 15.70
C PHE A 42 -14.32 21.91 16.40
N THR A 43 -14.77 21.75 17.64
CA THR A 43 -15.05 22.87 18.55
C THR A 43 -13.80 23.08 19.39
N GLY A 44 -13.32 24.33 19.51
CA GLY A 44 -12.13 24.61 20.32
C GLY A 44 -12.33 24.18 21.79
N GLY A 45 -11.77 23.05 22.19
CA GLY A 45 -11.92 22.45 23.52
C GLY A 45 -11.43 21.00 23.57
N LEU A 46 -11.49 20.36 24.74
CA LEU A 46 -11.13 18.94 24.98
C LEU A 46 -12.20 17.94 24.48
N ASN A 47 -13.16 18.40 23.67
CA ASN A 47 -14.24 17.54 23.18
C ASN A 47 -13.79 16.79 21.92
N PRO A 48 -14.16 15.51 21.75
CA PRO A 48 -13.92 14.79 20.52
C PRO A 48 -14.65 15.48 19.35
N PRO A 49 -14.11 15.43 18.13
CA PRO A 49 -14.78 15.98 16.96
C PRO A 49 -16.11 15.26 16.71
N SER A 50 -17.13 16.01 16.29
CA SER A 50 -18.41 15.44 15.88
C SER A 50 -18.41 15.13 14.39
N VAL A 51 -18.82 13.91 14.03
CA VAL A 51 -18.92 13.45 12.63
C VAL A 51 -20.08 14.16 11.91
N LEU A 52 -19.84 14.62 10.68
CA LEU A 52 -20.87 15.07 9.77
C LEU A 52 -21.24 13.96 8.78
N ASP A 53 -22.48 13.99 8.30
CA ASP A 53 -22.95 13.14 7.20
C ASP A 53 -22.49 13.63 5.82
N ALA A 54 -21.69 14.70 5.75
CA ALA A 54 -21.14 15.22 4.51
C ALA A 54 -19.94 14.38 4.07
N THR A 55 -19.88 14.05 2.78
CA THR A 55 -18.83 13.24 2.18
C THR A 55 -18.10 14.00 1.09
N PHE A 56 -16.77 13.86 1.07
CA PHE A 56 -15.91 14.42 0.04
C PHE A 56 -15.13 13.29 -0.63
N THR A 57 -15.36 13.11 -1.94
CA THR A 57 -14.76 12.03 -2.72
C THR A 57 -14.05 12.57 -3.94
N ALA A 58 -13.07 11.81 -4.41
CA ALA A 58 -12.22 12.12 -5.54
C ALA A 58 -12.08 10.85 -6.40
N SER A 59 -11.74 11.00 -7.68
CA SER A 59 -11.23 9.91 -8.50
C SER A 59 -10.19 10.46 -9.49
N GLY A 60 -9.48 9.60 -10.23
CA GLY A 60 -8.51 10.08 -11.23
C GLY A 60 -7.33 10.84 -10.62
N PHE A 61 -6.57 10.19 -9.73
CA PHE A 61 -5.34 10.77 -9.21
C PHE A 61 -4.25 10.63 -10.27
N GLN A 62 -3.82 11.75 -10.84
CA GLN A 62 -2.72 11.78 -11.79
C GLN A 62 -1.48 12.32 -11.08
N ILE A 63 -0.48 11.47 -10.95
CA ILE A 63 0.80 11.82 -10.36
C ILE A 63 1.81 11.87 -11.50
N TYR A 64 2.47 13.00 -11.71
CA TYR A 64 3.49 13.11 -12.74
C TYR A 64 4.64 14.02 -12.33
N GLN A 65 5.78 13.79 -12.96
CA GLN A 65 6.97 14.61 -12.81
C GLN A 65 7.41 15.12 -14.18
N GLU A 66 7.83 16.38 -14.25
CA GLU A 66 8.38 16.94 -15.49
C GLU A 66 9.86 16.57 -15.61
N ARG A 67 10.22 15.90 -16.72
CA ARG A 67 11.60 15.52 -17.03
C ARG A 67 11.86 15.81 -18.51
N ASP A 68 12.93 16.54 -18.81
CA ASP A 68 13.32 16.92 -20.17
C ASP A 68 12.17 17.55 -21.01
N GLY A 69 11.30 18.34 -20.36
CA GLY A 69 10.15 19.00 -21.00
C GLY A 69 8.97 18.07 -21.31
N LYS A 70 8.98 16.82 -20.82
CA LYS A 70 7.87 15.86 -20.92
C LYS A 70 7.25 15.61 -19.55
N LYS A 71 5.95 15.36 -19.53
CA LYS A 71 5.23 14.91 -18.31
C LYS A 71 5.35 13.40 -18.22
N CYS A 72 6.00 12.90 -17.17
CA CYS A 72 6.17 11.47 -16.91
C CYS A 72 5.16 11.03 -15.84
N TYR A 73 4.12 10.30 -16.25
CA TYR A 73 3.03 9.85 -15.38
C TYR A 73 3.40 8.56 -14.62
N TYR A 74 3.13 8.55 -13.31
CA TYR A 74 3.26 7.39 -12.44
C TYR A 74 1.88 6.80 -12.16
N PRO A 75 1.69 5.48 -12.29
CA PRO A 75 2.55 4.49 -12.95
C PRO A 75 2.47 4.60 -14.50
N PRO A 76 3.42 4.05 -15.29
CA PRO A 76 4.58 3.25 -14.92
C PRO A 76 5.90 4.02 -14.77
N SER A 77 5.92 5.34 -14.99
CA SER A 77 7.15 6.14 -14.86
C SER A 77 7.63 6.14 -13.41
N CYS A 78 8.93 6.32 -13.17
CA CYS A 78 9.47 6.49 -11.82
C CYS A 78 9.48 7.96 -11.39
N ILE A 79 9.30 8.20 -10.09
CA ILE A 79 9.41 9.53 -9.45
C ILE A 79 10.77 9.65 -8.76
N GLN A 80 11.48 10.74 -9.05
CA GLN A 80 12.80 11.01 -8.47
C GLN A 80 12.70 11.84 -7.18
N ALA A 81 13.59 11.60 -6.22
CA ALA A 81 13.76 12.45 -5.03
C ALA A 81 14.33 13.84 -5.40
N ASP A 82 14.25 14.80 -4.47
CA ASP A 82 14.79 16.17 -4.64
C ASP A 82 14.28 16.90 -5.89
N SER A 83 13.02 16.67 -6.22
CA SER A 83 12.38 17.29 -7.38
C SER A 83 10.90 17.51 -7.14
N ASP A 84 10.34 18.48 -7.87
CA ASP A 84 8.92 18.77 -7.82
C ASP A 84 8.10 17.62 -8.42
N ILE A 85 7.00 17.29 -7.74
CA ILE A 85 5.97 16.40 -8.23
C ILE A 85 4.68 17.18 -8.43
N ASN A 86 4.07 16.97 -9.59
CA ASN A 86 2.77 17.56 -9.92
C ASN A 86 1.69 16.52 -9.70
N ILE A 87 0.65 16.93 -8.98
CA ILE A 87 -0.47 16.08 -8.64
C ILE A 87 -1.74 16.76 -9.12
N THR A 88 -2.50 16.06 -9.92
CA THR A 88 -3.84 16.48 -10.36
C THR A 88 -4.85 15.46 -9.85
N ILE A 89 -5.98 15.96 -9.38
CA ILE A 89 -7.13 15.13 -8.98
C ILE A 89 -8.34 15.64 -9.73
N GLU A 90 -9.04 14.72 -10.37
CA GLU A 90 -10.24 14.99 -11.14
C GLU A 90 -11.50 14.52 -10.38
N ASN A 91 -12.69 14.83 -10.92
CA ASN A 91 -13.97 14.35 -10.41
C ASN A 91 -14.16 14.53 -8.88
N LEU A 92 -13.76 15.68 -8.36
CA LEU A 92 -13.99 16.04 -6.96
C LEU A 92 -15.48 16.26 -6.75
N THR A 93 -16.11 15.41 -5.96
CA THR A 93 -17.54 15.50 -5.67
C THR A 93 -17.77 15.76 -4.18
N TRP A 94 -18.60 16.75 -3.90
CA TRP A 94 -19.08 17.09 -2.57
C TRP A 94 -20.55 16.68 -2.43
N ASN A 95 -20.89 15.98 -1.36
CA ASN A 95 -22.26 15.64 -1.02
C ASN A 95 -22.52 15.95 0.45
N ASP A 96 -23.40 16.92 0.72
CA ASP A 96 -23.89 17.23 2.06
C ASP A 96 -25.41 17.05 2.09
N PRO A 97 -25.95 16.11 2.88
CA PRO A 97 -27.40 15.88 2.96
C PRO A 97 -28.18 17.10 3.48
N LYS A 98 -27.52 18.07 4.11
CA LYS A 98 -28.14 19.30 4.61
C LYS A 98 -28.10 20.45 3.59
N ASN A 99 -27.42 20.27 2.45
CA ASN A 99 -27.23 21.28 1.41
C ASN A 99 -26.76 22.64 1.96
N ASP A 100 -25.83 22.62 2.93
CA ASP A 100 -25.30 23.86 3.51
C ASP A 100 -24.25 24.48 2.56
N SER A 101 -24.62 25.58 1.91
CA SER A 101 -23.74 26.30 0.99
C SER A 101 -22.48 26.86 1.65
N SER A 102 -22.50 27.03 2.99
CA SER A 102 -21.33 27.47 3.73
C SER A 102 -20.25 26.39 3.83
N LEU A 103 -20.54 25.13 3.53
CA LEU A 103 -19.60 24.02 3.63
C LEU A 103 -18.98 23.61 2.29
N ILE A 104 -19.43 24.18 1.17
CA ILE A 104 -18.90 23.85 -0.16
C ILE A 104 -17.39 24.17 -0.21
N PRO A 105 -16.55 23.21 -0.64
CA PRO A 105 -15.12 23.42 -0.74
C PRO A 105 -14.77 24.28 -1.96
N GLU A 106 -14.04 25.37 -1.75
CA GLU A 106 -13.49 26.22 -2.82
C GLU A 106 -12.01 25.92 -3.09
N LYS A 107 -11.31 25.48 -2.04
CA LYS A 107 -9.89 25.15 -2.06
C LYS A 107 -9.67 23.81 -1.37
N VAL A 108 -8.71 23.05 -1.89
CA VAL A 108 -8.22 21.83 -1.24
C VAL A 108 -6.75 21.99 -0.89
N LYS A 109 -6.34 21.30 0.16
CA LYS A 109 -4.95 21.22 0.63
C LYS A 109 -4.42 19.83 0.34
N PHE A 110 -3.41 19.77 -0.52
CA PHE A 110 -2.59 18.60 -0.76
C PHE A 110 -1.55 18.46 0.35
N THR A 111 -1.40 17.25 0.86
CA THR A 111 -0.38 16.90 1.85
C THR A 111 0.39 15.70 1.34
N LEU A 112 1.70 15.84 1.26
CA LEU A 112 2.62 14.75 0.97
C LEU A 112 3.15 14.22 2.30
N ARG A 113 2.96 12.92 2.55
CA ARG A 113 3.42 12.27 3.78
C ARG A 113 4.39 11.14 3.46
N LYS A 114 5.51 11.10 4.18
CA LYS A 114 6.45 9.99 4.12
C LYS A 114 6.05 8.88 5.10
N MET A 115 6.09 7.64 4.64
CA MET A 115 5.93 6.46 5.50
C MET A 115 7.24 6.17 6.23
N VAL A 116 7.20 6.08 7.55
CA VAL A 116 8.32 5.66 8.41
C VAL A 116 7.84 4.49 9.25
N GLY A 117 8.36 3.29 9.02
CA GLY A 117 7.76 2.08 9.58
C GLY A 117 6.40 1.81 8.92
N ASP A 118 5.40 1.42 9.72
CA ASP A 118 4.05 1.11 9.24
C ASP A 118 3.09 2.30 9.41
N ARG A 119 3.61 3.50 9.70
CA ARG A 119 2.84 4.72 9.90
C ARG A 119 3.31 5.83 8.97
N ALA A 120 2.40 6.73 8.61
CA ALA A 120 2.74 8.01 8.00
C ALA A 120 3.18 8.95 9.12
N VAL A 121 4.48 9.26 9.23
CA VAL A 121 5.02 9.93 10.43
C VAL A 121 5.41 11.39 10.16
N ALA A 122 5.61 11.78 8.90
CA ALA A 122 6.04 13.14 8.57
C ALA A 122 5.29 13.69 7.34
N THR A 123 4.70 14.88 7.46
CA THR A 123 4.29 15.68 6.30
C THR A 123 5.53 16.36 5.74
N SER A 124 5.97 15.93 4.56
CA SER A 124 7.15 16.49 3.88
C SER A 124 6.84 17.81 3.19
N SER A 125 5.65 17.93 2.60
CA SER A 125 5.24 19.11 1.85
C SER A 125 3.73 19.29 1.83
N GLU A 126 3.29 20.54 1.73
CA GLU A 126 1.87 20.90 1.66
C GLU A 126 1.66 22.01 0.64
N ALA A 127 0.58 21.90 -0.13
CA ALA A 127 0.18 22.91 -1.10
C ALA A 127 -1.33 23.10 -1.08
N THR A 128 -1.82 24.32 -1.34
CA THR A 128 -3.25 24.61 -1.44
C THR A 128 -3.58 24.98 -2.89
N ALA A 129 -4.65 24.40 -3.43
CA ALA A 129 -5.10 24.65 -4.79
C ALA A 129 -6.59 25.03 -4.79
N ASP A 130 -6.97 25.86 -5.75
CA ASP A 130 -8.37 26.17 -6.03
C ASP A 130 -9.02 24.99 -6.76
N ILE A 131 -10.29 24.73 -6.48
CA ILE A 131 -11.09 23.75 -7.23
C ILE A 131 -11.70 24.46 -8.43
N ILE A 132 -11.39 23.99 -9.63
CA ILE A 132 -11.90 24.55 -10.89
C ILE A 132 -12.47 23.40 -11.71
N ASN A 133 -13.77 23.43 -12.01
CA ASN A 133 -14.47 22.38 -12.75
C ASN A 133 -14.20 20.98 -12.15
N ASP A 134 -14.45 20.83 -10.85
CA ASP A 134 -14.25 19.57 -10.10
C ASP A 134 -12.82 19.00 -10.17
N THR A 135 -11.85 19.83 -10.54
CA THR A 135 -10.43 19.46 -10.68
C THR A 135 -9.56 20.35 -9.81
N ALA A 136 -8.53 19.80 -9.19
CA ALA A 136 -7.53 20.54 -8.44
C ALA A 136 -6.13 20.01 -8.74
N SER A 137 -5.17 20.92 -8.90
CA SER A 137 -3.78 20.57 -9.19
C SER A 137 -2.81 21.34 -8.29
N ALA A 138 -1.78 20.65 -7.79
CA ALA A 138 -0.73 21.26 -6.99
C ALA A 138 0.64 20.66 -7.30
N SER A 139 1.67 21.48 -7.18
CA SER A 139 3.07 21.06 -7.22
C SER A 139 3.59 20.97 -5.78
N LEU A 140 4.21 19.84 -5.42
CA LEU A 140 4.82 19.63 -4.12
C LEU A 140 6.29 19.24 -4.30
N MET A 141 7.16 19.74 -3.42
CA MET A 141 8.55 19.29 -3.36
C MET A 141 8.63 17.95 -2.62
N ILE A 142 9.44 17.02 -3.13
CA ILE A 142 9.77 15.78 -2.44
C ILE A 142 11.09 15.98 -1.69
N ASP A 143 11.13 15.61 -0.40
CA ASP A 143 12.36 15.59 0.39
C ASP A 143 13.44 14.70 -0.27
N GLU A 144 14.71 14.99 0.01
CA GLU A 144 15.90 14.30 -0.55
C GLU A 144 16.10 12.88 -0.01
N GLU A 145 15.03 12.12 0.20
CA GLU A 145 15.08 10.75 0.70
C GLU A 145 14.17 9.81 -0.08
N GLU A 146 14.72 8.70 -0.57
CA GLU A 146 13.92 7.61 -1.13
C GLU A 146 12.97 6.98 -0.11
N GLY A 147 11.89 6.37 -0.62
CA GLY A 147 10.95 5.63 0.20
C GLY A 147 9.53 5.66 -0.33
N ARG A 148 8.60 5.31 0.55
CA ARG A 148 7.17 5.28 0.25
C ARG A 148 6.53 6.58 0.70
N TYR A 149 5.76 7.17 -0.20
CA TYR A 149 5.04 8.40 0.03
C TYR A 149 3.55 8.18 -0.19
N LEU A 150 2.76 8.96 0.51
CA LEU A 150 1.31 8.97 0.42
C LEU A 150 0.86 10.41 0.20
N VAL A 151 0.02 10.59 -0.81
CA VAL A 151 -0.66 11.86 -1.03
C VAL A 151 -2.05 11.78 -0.45
N GLY A 152 -2.32 12.70 0.48
CA GLY A 152 -3.64 12.94 1.03
C GLY A 152 -4.14 14.31 0.61
N VAL A 153 -5.44 14.43 0.36
CA VAL A 153 -6.09 15.71 0.10
C VAL A 153 -7.13 15.99 1.16
N SER A 154 -7.07 17.20 1.68
CA SER A 154 -7.86 17.64 2.81
C SER A 154 -8.51 18.97 2.47
N TYR A 155 -9.73 19.15 2.93
CA TYR A 155 -10.43 20.41 2.91
C TYR A 155 -10.62 20.86 4.36
N ARG A 156 -10.32 22.13 4.62
CA ARG A 156 -10.54 22.75 5.93
C ARG A 156 -11.22 24.09 5.77
N LYS A 157 -12.29 24.31 6.52
CA LYS A 157 -13.00 25.60 6.61
C LYS A 157 -13.22 26.00 8.06
N ILE A 158 -13.16 27.29 8.33
CA ILE A 158 -13.37 27.84 9.68
C ILE A 158 -14.70 28.59 9.66
N ILE A 159 -15.59 28.24 10.59
CA ILE A 159 -16.94 28.80 10.74
C ILE A 159 -17.15 29.13 12.22
N TYR A 160 -17.42 30.41 12.54
CA TYR A 160 -17.73 30.86 13.90
C TYR A 160 -16.85 30.26 15.01
N ASN A 161 -15.52 30.29 14.83
CA ASN A 161 -14.52 29.78 15.78
C ASN A 161 -14.49 28.24 15.95
N GLN A 162 -15.14 27.51 15.04
CA GLN A 162 -15.07 26.07 14.87
C GLN A 162 -14.40 25.76 13.53
N SER A 163 -13.72 24.62 13.40
CA SER A 163 -13.15 24.20 12.11
C SER A 163 -13.78 22.91 11.63
N VAL A 164 -14.25 22.92 10.39
CA VAL A 164 -14.62 21.72 9.65
C VAL A 164 -13.39 21.23 8.90
N VAL A 165 -13.07 19.94 9.05
CA VAL A 165 -12.01 19.27 8.29
C VAL A 165 -12.63 18.06 7.62
N CYS A 166 -12.40 17.90 6.33
CA CYS A 166 -12.79 16.73 5.56
C CYS A 166 -11.56 16.23 4.83
N ASP A 167 -11.16 14.99 5.04
CA ASP A 167 -10.19 14.33 4.16
C ASP A 167 -10.95 13.52 3.12
N ILE A 168 -10.39 13.45 1.90
CA ILE A 168 -10.97 12.60 0.87
C ILE A 168 -10.90 11.12 1.27
N LYS A 169 -11.83 10.34 0.73
CA LYS A 169 -11.91 8.89 1.00
C LYS A 169 -10.72 8.08 0.50
N GLN A 170 -9.97 8.61 -0.46
CA GLN A 170 -8.93 7.86 -1.17
C GLN A 170 -7.57 8.52 -0.97
N SER A 171 -6.53 7.71 -0.90
CA SER A 171 -5.15 8.18 -0.95
C SER A 171 -4.39 7.44 -2.04
N ALA A 172 -3.41 8.12 -2.65
CA ALA A 172 -2.61 7.57 -3.72
C ALA A 172 -1.18 7.33 -3.19
N PRO A 173 -0.81 6.07 -2.91
CA PRO A 173 0.54 5.73 -2.49
C PRO A 173 1.47 5.60 -3.71
N PHE A 174 2.72 6.01 -3.55
CA PHE A 174 3.73 5.87 -4.61
C PHE A 174 5.14 5.75 -4.03
N ILE A 175 6.08 5.38 -4.89
CA ILE A 175 7.48 5.18 -4.54
C ILE A 175 8.31 6.29 -5.14
N VAL A 176 9.17 6.87 -4.31
CA VAL A 176 10.21 7.81 -4.72
C VAL A 176 11.54 7.09 -4.69
N SER A 177 12.31 7.25 -5.77
CA SER A 177 13.64 6.67 -5.95
C SER A 177 14.71 7.76 -6.03
N ASN A 178 15.94 7.48 -5.58
CA ASN A 178 17.05 8.44 -5.67
C ASN A 178 17.46 8.74 -7.12
N SER A 179 17.29 7.78 -8.04
CA SER A 179 17.63 7.94 -9.44
C SER A 179 16.61 7.25 -10.33
N CYS A 180 16.28 7.91 -11.43
CA CYS A 180 15.33 7.44 -12.42
C CYS A 180 16.00 7.18 -13.77
N ASN A 181 15.59 6.13 -14.49
CA ASN A 181 16.02 5.96 -15.87
C ASN A 181 15.32 7.04 -16.74
N PRO A 182 16.06 7.87 -17.50
CA PRO A 182 15.45 8.88 -18.38
C PRO A 182 14.56 8.27 -19.48
N ASP A 183 14.86 7.05 -19.92
CA ASP A 183 14.13 6.42 -21.04
C ASP A 183 12.79 5.79 -20.63
N SER A 184 12.50 5.65 -19.33
CA SER A 184 11.28 5.00 -18.82
C SER A 184 10.14 5.97 -18.51
N CYS A 185 10.01 7.04 -19.30
CA CYS A 185 8.98 8.08 -19.13
C CYS A 185 7.74 7.75 -19.99
N SER A 186 6.62 7.45 -19.32
CA SER A 186 5.30 7.37 -19.95
C SER A 186 4.64 8.74 -20.00
N THR A 187 4.29 9.19 -21.20
CA THR A 187 3.63 10.48 -21.43
C THR A 187 2.11 10.40 -21.48
N GLU A 188 1.56 9.19 -21.47
CA GLU A 188 0.10 9.00 -21.45
C GLU A 188 -0.42 9.20 -20.02
N PRO A 189 -1.47 10.02 -19.83
CA PRO A 189 -2.09 10.21 -18.53
C PRO A 189 -2.58 8.86 -18.02
N THR A 190 -2.07 8.48 -16.86
CA THR A 190 -2.45 7.23 -16.19
C THR A 190 -2.91 7.59 -14.80
N ASP A 191 -4.09 7.13 -14.43
CA ASP A 191 -4.61 7.31 -13.09
C ASP A 191 -3.85 6.36 -12.16
N ALA A 192 -3.23 6.92 -11.12
CA ALA A 192 -2.78 6.15 -9.98
C ALA A 192 -4.02 5.60 -9.27
N GLU A 193 -4.07 4.29 -9.08
CA GLU A 193 -5.17 3.66 -8.35
C GLU A 193 -5.25 4.21 -6.92
N ALA A 194 -6.25 5.04 -6.71
CA ALA A 194 -6.55 5.62 -5.43
C ALA A 194 -7.39 4.63 -4.64
N THR A 195 -6.84 4.14 -3.54
CA THR A 195 -7.46 3.08 -2.76
C THR A 195 -8.16 3.65 -1.54
N GLU A 196 -9.35 3.13 -1.24
CA GLU A 196 -10.07 3.39 0.02
C GLU A 196 -9.36 2.73 1.20
N PHE A 197 -8.68 1.60 0.95
CA PHE A 197 -7.82 0.90 1.89
C PHE A 197 -6.54 0.46 1.19
N ASP A 198 -5.40 0.92 1.67
CA ASP A 198 -4.11 0.55 1.09
C ASP A 198 -3.64 -0.82 1.63
N LEU A 199 -4.04 -1.87 0.93
CA LEU A 199 -3.61 -3.25 1.22
C LEU A 199 -2.10 -3.41 1.10
N CYS A 200 -1.42 -2.65 0.23
CA CYS A 200 0.02 -2.74 0.06
C CYS A 200 0.77 -2.10 1.23
N LEU A 201 0.34 -0.92 1.70
CA LEU A 201 0.96 -0.28 2.86
C LEU A 201 0.69 -1.05 4.16
N THR A 202 -0.46 -1.73 4.28
CA THR A 202 -0.81 -2.49 5.48
C THR A 202 -0.18 -3.87 5.56
N GLN A 203 0.10 -4.52 4.42
CA GLN A 203 0.67 -5.87 4.40
C GLN A 203 2.19 -5.91 4.23
N ILE A 204 2.81 -4.82 3.77
CA ILE A 204 4.22 -4.82 3.36
C ILE A 204 5.01 -3.84 4.22
N SER A 205 6.09 -4.33 4.81
CA SER A 205 7.02 -3.51 5.60
C SER A 205 7.57 -2.35 4.78
N SER A 206 7.74 -1.18 5.40
CA SER A 206 8.37 0.00 4.77
C SER A 206 9.78 -0.18 4.27
N ASN A 207 10.48 -1.18 4.79
CA ASN A 207 11.83 -1.46 4.34
C ASN A 207 11.88 -2.26 3.03
N ASP A 208 10.76 -2.85 2.60
CA ASP A 208 10.69 -3.67 1.38
C ASP A 208 9.98 -2.93 0.23
N THR A 209 10.72 -1.99 -0.38
CA THR A 209 10.25 -1.21 -1.54
C THR A 209 9.96 -2.09 -2.76
N ASN A 210 10.67 -3.21 -2.91
CA ASN A 210 10.48 -4.14 -4.02
C ASN A 210 9.16 -4.92 -3.90
N ALA A 211 8.85 -5.46 -2.71
CA ALA A 211 7.56 -6.09 -2.47
C ALA A 211 6.42 -5.10 -2.64
N PHE A 212 6.60 -3.87 -2.15
CA PHE A 212 5.61 -2.80 -2.29
C PHE A 212 5.36 -2.44 -3.76
N SER A 213 6.42 -2.29 -4.57
CA SER A 213 6.33 -2.06 -6.01
C SER A 213 5.54 -3.18 -6.70
N ARG A 214 5.85 -4.45 -6.41
CA ARG A 214 5.13 -5.60 -6.98
C ARG A 214 3.65 -5.62 -6.58
N CYS A 215 3.32 -5.15 -5.38
CA CYS A 215 1.96 -5.04 -4.91
C CYS A 215 1.18 -3.97 -5.68
N ILE A 216 1.75 -2.78 -5.82
CA ILE A 216 1.13 -1.70 -6.59
C ILE A 216 0.97 -2.11 -8.07
N THR A 217 1.99 -2.71 -8.68
CA THR A 217 1.87 -3.24 -10.05
C THR A 217 0.78 -4.32 -10.16
N CYS A 218 0.62 -5.16 -9.14
CA CYS A 218 -0.43 -6.17 -9.10
C CYS A 218 -1.82 -5.53 -9.18
N PHE A 219 -2.09 -4.54 -8.33
CA PHE A 219 -3.38 -3.85 -8.31
C PHE A 219 -3.66 -3.13 -9.63
N ASN A 220 -2.69 -2.39 -10.17
CA ASN A 220 -2.84 -1.68 -11.45
C ASN A 220 -3.11 -2.63 -12.64
N SER A 221 -2.72 -3.91 -12.52
CA SER A 221 -3.05 -4.94 -13.51
C SER A 221 -4.42 -5.60 -13.30
N GLY A 222 -5.23 -5.07 -12.37
CA GLY A 222 -6.49 -5.63 -11.91
C GLY A 222 -6.34 -6.87 -11.02
N GLY A 223 -5.15 -7.13 -10.49
CA GLY A 223 -4.84 -8.28 -9.64
C GLY A 223 -5.11 -8.03 -8.15
N ILE A 224 -5.12 -9.12 -7.38
CA ILE A 224 -5.26 -9.09 -5.92
C ILE A 224 -3.93 -9.52 -5.30
N TRP A 225 -3.39 -8.69 -4.42
CA TRP A 225 -2.19 -9.03 -3.65
C TRP A 225 -2.50 -9.99 -2.50
N THR A 226 -1.72 -11.06 -2.37
CA THR A 226 -1.88 -12.08 -1.33
C THR A 226 -0.53 -12.48 -0.72
N ALA A 227 -0.56 -13.23 0.39
CA ALA A 227 0.66 -13.72 1.05
C ALA A 227 1.56 -14.61 0.17
N ILE A 228 1.01 -15.18 -0.91
CA ILE A 228 1.73 -16.00 -1.90
C ILE A 228 2.16 -15.21 -3.14
N GLY A 229 1.83 -13.91 -3.20
CA GLY A 229 2.14 -12.98 -4.29
C GLY A 229 0.91 -12.42 -4.99
N CYS A 230 1.12 -11.81 -6.16
CA CYS A 230 0.06 -11.27 -6.98
C CYS A 230 -0.76 -12.38 -7.65
N ILE A 231 -2.09 -12.32 -7.52
CA ILE A 231 -3.03 -13.16 -8.25
C ILE A 231 -3.75 -12.26 -9.27
N PRO A 232 -3.42 -12.32 -10.57
CA PRO A 232 -4.10 -11.54 -11.59
C PRO A 232 -5.57 -12.00 -11.72
N SER A 233 -6.50 -11.08 -11.97
CA SER A 233 -7.93 -11.41 -12.16
C SER A 233 -8.27 -11.92 -13.56
N THR A 234 -7.32 -11.89 -14.49
CA THR A 234 -7.47 -12.45 -15.84
C THR A 234 -7.65 -13.96 -15.79
N SER A 235 -8.54 -14.52 -16.60
CA SER A 235 -8.85 -15.96 -16.63
C SER A 235 -7.60 -16.84 -16.86
N GLU A 236 -6.71 -16.40 -17.74
CA GLU A 236 -5.44 -17.10 -18.04
C GLU A 236 -4.45 -17.00 -16.87
N GLY A 237 -4.29 -15.80 -16.32
CA GLY A 237 -3.38 -15.55 -15.21
C GLY A 237 -3.75 -16.32 -13.93
N ILE A 238 -5.04 -16.52 -13.65
CA ILE A 238 -5.51 -17.34 -12.51
C ILE A 238 -5.05 -18.78 -12.69
N ILE A 239 -5.23 -19.36 -13.88
CA ILE A 239 -4.87 -20.77 -14.15
C ILE A 239 -3.36 -20.95 -13.99
N TYR A 240 -2.56 -20.04 -14.55
CA TYR A 240 -1.10 -20.08 -14.41
C TYR A 240 -0.66 -19.98 -12.95
N THR A 241 -1.29 -19.09 -12.18
CA THR A 241 -0.99 -18.87 -10.76
C THR A 241 -1.32 -20.11 -9.94
N ILE A 242 -2.50 -20.71 -10.13
CA ILE A 242 -2.91 -21.94 -9.44
C ILE A 242 -1.98 -23.10 -9.80
N MET A 243 -1.60 -23.25 -11.07
CA MET A 243 -0.64 -24.28 -11.48
C MET A 243 0.71 -24.09 -10.78
N ARG A 244 1.25 -22.87 -10.78
CA ARG A 244 2.52 -22.56 -10.13
C ARG A 244 2.47 -22.86 -8.62
N ILE A 245 1.43 -22.40 -7.93
CA ILE A 245 1.25 -22.64 -6.49
C ILE A 245 1.07 -24.14 -6.22
N GLY A 246 0.26 -24.82 -7.02
CA GLY A 246 0.01 -26.26 -6.90
C GLY A 246 1.28 -27.09 -7.09
N LEU A 247 2.15 -26.72 -8.03
CA LEU A 247 3.45 -27.39 -8.23
C LEU A 247 4.39 -27.17 -7.05
N VAL A 248 4.50 -25.94 -6.55
CA VAL A 248 5.36 -25.61 -5.40
C VAL A 248 4.88 -26.32 -4.13
N LEU A 249 3.58 -26.27 -3.84
CA LEU A 249 3.01 -26.95 -2.67
C LEU A 249 3.08 -28.48 -2.80
N GLY A 250 2.74 -29.02 -3.96
CA GLY A 250 2.81 -30.46 -4.23
C GLY A 250 4.23 -31.00 -4.10
N GLY A 251 5.20 -30.32 -4.71
CA GLY A 251 6.62 -30.67 -4.59
C GLY A 251 7.14 -30.56 -3.15
N GLY A 252 6.72 -29.51 -2.42
CA GLY A 252 7.07 -29.32 -1.02
C GLY A 252 6.56 -30.44 -0.11
N ILE A 253 5.30 -30.85 -0.27
CA ILE A 253 4.69 -31.94 0.51
C ILE A 253 5.42 -33.27 0.26
N VAL A 254 5.69 -33.57 -1.01
CA VAL A 254 6.44 -34.79 -1.39
C VAL A 254 7.84 -34.79 -0.78
N LEU A 255 8.54 -33.66 -0.83
CA LEU A 255 9.87 -33.52 -0.24
C LEU A 255 9.84 -33.81 1.26
N VAL A 256 8.85 -33.28 1.98
CA VAL A 256 8.69 -33.55 3.42
C VAL A 256 8.39 -35.02 3.70
N MET A 257 7.52 -35.67 2.91
CA MET A 257 7.22 -37.10 3.07
C MET A 257 8.45 -37.99 2.85
N ILE A 258 9.25 -37.69 1.82
CA ILE A 258 10.50 -38.43 1.55
C ILE A 258 11.49 -38.23 2.70
N LEU A 259 11.62 -37.01 3.22
CA LEU A 259 12.51 -36.72 4.35
C LEU A 259 12.09 -37.46 5.62
N LEU A 260 10.79 -37.50 5.92
CA LEU A 260 10.23 -38.28 7.04
C LEU A 260 10.49 -39.78 6.87
N GLY A 261 10.26 -40.32 5.68
CA GLY A 261 10.55 -41.73 5.37
C GLY A 261 12.05 -42.06 5.50
N ALA A 262 12.93 -41.19 5.01
CA ALA A 262 14.37 -41.37 5.11
C ALA A 262 14.87 -41.32 6.57
N PHE A 263 14.31 -40.43 7.38
CA PHE A 263 14.62 -40.34 8.81
C PHE A 263 14.12 -41.58 9.57
N MET A 264 12.92 -42.06 9.26
CA MET A 264 12.36 -43.28 9.84
C MET A 264 13.21 -44.50 9.48
N LEU A 265 13.67 -44.61 8.23
CA LEU A 265 14.57 -45.68 7.80
C LEU A 265 15.91 -45.65 8.55
N SER A 266 16.49 -44.46 8.74
CA SER A 266 17.78 -44.27 9.43
C SER A 266 17.69 -44.57 10.93
N THR A 267 16.56 -44.29 11.57
CA THR A 267 16.32 -44.49 13.01
C THR A 267 15.73 -45.86 13.36
N SER A 268 15.44 -46.70 12.36
CA SER A 268 14.78 -48.00 12.55
C SER A 268 15.59 -49.02 13.37
N LYS A 269 16.90 -48.83 13.58
CA LYS A 269 17.79 -49.71 14.38
C LYS A 269 17.67 -51.23 14.04
N GLY A 270 17.23 -51.57 12.84
CA GLY A 270 17.00 -52.97 12.42
C GLY A 270 15.62 -53.54 12.75
N ASP A 271 14.66 -52.74 13.25
CA ASP A 271 13.27 -53.16 13.38
C ASP A 271 12.64 -53.33 11.97
N PRO A 272 12.20 -54.54 11.60
CA PRO A 272 11.64 -54.81 10.28
C PRO A 272 10.32 -54.07 10.04
N LYS A 273 9.54 -53.78 11.09
CA LYS A 273 8.26 -53.08 10.96
C LYS A 273 8.46 -51.63 10.58
N LYS A 274 9.35 -50.93 11.29
CA LYS A 274 9.68 -49.51 11.02
C LYS A 274 10.32 -49.30 9.65
N THR A 275 11.14 -50.27 9.23
CA THR A 275 11.76 -50.28 7.91
C THR A 275 10.73 -50.44 6.79
N GLN A 276 9.73 -51.29 6.99
CA GLN A 276 8.65 -51.50 6.02
C GLN A 276 7.75 -50.26 5.90
N ASP A 277 7.33 -49.69 7.03
CA ASP A 277 6.53 -48.46 7.07
C ASP A 277 7.25 -47.30 6.35
N ALA A 278 8.55 -47.14 6.59
CA ALA A 278 9.36 -46.11 5.93
C ALA A 278 9.41 -46.28 4.40
N LYS A 279 9.54 -47.53 3.93
CA LYS A 279 9.54 -47.82 2.49
C LYS A 279 8.19 -47.53 1.86
N GLU A 280 7.09 -47.87 2.52
CA GLU A 280 5.74 -47.59 2.04
C GLU A 280 5.45 -46.08 1.94
N ILE A 281 5.93 -45.29 2.90
CA ILE A 281 5.83 -43.82 2.83
C ILE A 281 6.61 -43.26 1.64
N ILE A 282 7.85 -43.73 1.42
CA ILE A 282 8.67 -43.25 0.29
C ILE A 282 8.06 -43.66 -1.05
N THR A 283 7.62 -44.92 -1.19
CA THR A 283 7.04 -45.41 -2.45
C THR A 283 5.73 -44.71 -2.77
N SER A 284 4.85 -44.51 -1.79
CA SER A 284 3.61 -43.77 -1.98
C SER A 284 3.86 -42.30 -2.36
N ALA A 285 4.85 -41.65 -1.76
CA ALA A 285 5.26 -40.29 -2.15
C ALA A 285 5.78 -40.21 -3.58
N ILE A 286 6.61 -41.17 -4.02
CA ILE A 286 7.14 -41.23 -5.39
C ILE A 286 6.02 -41.48 -6.41
N VAL A 287 5.12 -42.41 -6.11
CA VAL A 287 3.97 -42.69 -6.98
C VAL A 287 3.05 -41.47 -7.09
N GLY A 288 2.80 -40.77 -5.99
CA GLY A 288 2.04 -39.52 -5.99
C GLY A 288 2.71 -38.42 -6.83
N LEU A 289 4.03 -38.25 -6.70
CA LEU A 289 4.78 -37.30 -7.51
C LEU A 289 4.71 -37.63 -9.01
N LEU A 290 4.92 -38.91 -9.36
CA LEU A 290 4.80 -39.38 -10.74
C LEU A 290 3.39 -39.10 -11.29
N PHE A 291 2.36 -39.36 -10.49
CA PHE A 291 0.98 -39.09 -10.89
C PHE A 291 0.74 -37.60 -11.19
N ILE A 292 1.26 -36.68 -10.37
CA ILE A 292 1.16 -35.23 -10.63
C ILE A 292 1.87 -34.85 -11.92
N ILE A 293 3.10 -35.33 -12.14
CA ILE A 293 3.87 -35.03 -13.36
C ILE A 293 3.13 -35.53 -14.60
N PHE A 294 2.63 -36.77 -14.57
CA PHE A 294 1.84 -37.32 -15.66
C PHE A 294 0.54 -36.56 -15.89
N SER A 295 -0.15 -36.17 -14.82
CA SER A 295 -1.39 -35.38 -14.91
C SER A 295 -1.15 -34.06 -15.63
N VAL A 296 -0.13 -33.29 -15.22
CA VAL A 296 0.21 -32.01 -15.86
C VAL A 296 0.64 -32.22 -17.32
N THR A 297 1.42 -33.25 -17.60
CA THR A 297 1.87 -33.56 -18.97
C THR A 297 0.68 -33.90 -19.88
N LEU A 298 -0.28 -34.67 -19.39
CA LEU A 298 -1.51 -34.98 -20.13
C LEU A 298 -2.38 -33.74 -20.35
N LEU A 299 -2.52 -32.88 -19.34
CA LEU A 299 -3.23 -31.61 -19.47
C LEU A 299 -2.58 -30.69 -20.51
N GLN A 300 -1.24 -30.59 -20.53
CA GLN A 300 -0.53 -29.80 -21.55
C GLN A 300 -0.69 -30.41 -22.94
N PHE A 301 -0.58 -31.74 -23.06
CA PHE A 301 -0.74 -32.42 -24.34
C PHE A 301 -2.13 -32.18 -24.95
N ILE A 302 -3.19 -32.33 -24.15
CA ILE A 302 -4.58 -32.13 -24.61
C ILE A 302 -4.88 -30.64 -24.80
N GLY A 303 -4.49 -29.78 -23.85
CA GLY A 303 -4.77 -28.34 -23.87
C GLY A 303 -4.11 -27.60 -25.04
N VAL A 304 -2.86 -27.93 -25.34
CA VAL A 304 -2.11 -27.33 -26.47
C VAL A 304 -2.49 -27.96 -27.79
N SER A 305 -2.47 -29.29 -27.88
CA SER A 305 -2.55 -29.99 -29.17
C SER A 305 -3.98 -30.12 -29.69
N VAL A 306 -4.98 -30.19 -28.80
CA VAL A 306 -6.38 -30.41 -29.18
C VAL A 306 -7.20 -29.13 -29.16
N ILE A 307 -7.05 -28.31 -28.10
CA ILE A 307 -7.88 -27.10 -27.90
C ILE A 307 -7.18 -25.82 -28.40
N ARG A 308 -5.88 -25.90 -28.75
CA ARG A 308 -5.07 -24.75 -29.22
C ARG A 308 -5.21 -23.52 -28.31
N ILE A 309 -5.23 -23.72 -26.99
CA ILE A 309 -5.24 -22.58 -26.05
C ILE A 309 -3.83 -21.97 -26.06
N PRO A 310 -3.64 -20.73 -26.56
CA PRO A 310 -2.34 -20.06 -26.48
C PRO A 310 -1.96 -19.84 -25.02
N GLY A 311 -0.69 -20.08 -24.67
CA GLY A 311 -0.16 -19.84 -23.31
C GLY A 311 0.21 -21.09 -22.49
N PHE A 312 -0.21 -22.29 -22.88
CA PHE A 312 0.31 -23.52 -22.28
C PHE A 312 1.64 -23.92 -22.94
N GLY A 313 2.78 -23.52 -22.36
CA GLY A 313 4.09 -24.05 -22.78
C GLY A 313 5.16 -23.03 -23.18
N GLN A 314 5.02 -21.75 -22.80
CA GLN A 314 6.17 -20.85 -22.80
C GLN A 314 6.77 -20.80 -21.38
N PRO A 315 8.08 -21.09 -21.23
CA PRO A 315 8.76 -21.09 -19.93
C PRO A 315 8.83 -19.70 -19.31
#